data_AF-A0A5E4DG17-F1
#
_entry.id   AF-A0A5E4DG17-F1
#
_cell.length_a   1.000
_cell.length_b   1.000
_cell.length_c   1.000
_cell.angle_alpha   90.00
_cell.angle_beta   90.00
_cell.angle_gamma   90.00
#
_symmetry.space_group_name_H-M   'P 1'
#
loop_
_entity.id
_entity.type
_entity.pdbx_description
1 polymer ?
#
loop_
_entity_poly.entity_id
_entity_poly.type
_entity_poly.pdbx_seq_one_letter_code
_entity_poly.pdbx_strand_id
1 'polypeptide(L)'
;MLYDAQLSEVQGRNLELQVLLESEKIRIQEMSSILDRERQFHAQLHSSDSSGQLRSSLPSDDLLIELQKQLEEKHRRIVELLNETEKYKLDSLQMRQQMEKDRQVHRKTLQTEQEANTEGQKKMRELQSKVEDLQRQLEEKRQQVYKLDLEGKRLQGIMLEFQTQELEREEKRSRRILYQNLNAPTTWSLTNDRTRNWVLQQKIEGETKESNYPEMNGGETGYNHEIEMLRQKLQLVASKLHHLAQKASNRLQFETADDEAFIWAQETIDEITLQLQKLTHQPGEEPTLVLPGTSGCSLTERLLRQNTELTGYISQLTEEKNNLRNVVVKMEEQLKRCQQTGTGGDYSSRFLFCGDANLEAIIASEKEIWNREKSALQKTLKKTEAEVYKLKAELRNNTLLQNLNTDSENTSLKRTYGKYLRAESFRKALIYQKKYLLQLLGEFQECEDATITLLARMGGQPAFTNLEFISRPKGLARFRSAVRVSIAISRMKILVQRWQQVTGSGSTNVNRDGFELNPELDGEPRHTTYRSRSDLDSPRCLLPFQNRSPGTLADLNPGSTACSHLQNYDPDRALADYITRLEALQRRLGTVQTGSTTTFHGGMRR
;
A
#
# COMPACT_ATOMS: atom_id res chain seq x y z
N MET A 1 24.83 -0.31 16.86
CA MET A 1 24.08 -0.09 15.61
C MET A 1 24.16 1.36 15.14
N LEU A 2 23.71 2.33 15.92
CA LEU A 2 23.68 3.72 15.48
C LEU A 2 24.94 4.52 15.67
N TYR A 3 25.64 4.24 16.78
CA TYR A 3 26.99 4.70 16.93
C TYR A 3 27.85 4.16 15.79
N ASP A 4 27.62 2.91 15.36
CA ASP A 4 28.32 2.28 14.23
C ASP A 4 27.92 2.90 12.88
N ALA A 5 26.64 3.26 12.68
CA ALA A 5 26.19 3.94 11.47
C ALA A 5 26.73 5.38 11.36
N GLN A 6 26.73 6.13 12.48
CA GLN A 6 27.39 7.44 12.55
C GLN A 6 28.91 7.33 12.41
N LEU A 7 29.53 6.29 12.99
CA LEU A 7 30.95 6.01 12.78
C LEU A 7 31.21 5.75 11.31
N SER A 8 30.38 4.92 10.65
CA SER A 8 30.52 4.59 9.24
C SER A 8 30.29 5.80 8.33
N GLU A 9 29.36 6.69 8.66
CA GLU A 9 29.11 7.92 7.91
C GLU A 9 30.24 8.93 8.11
N VAL A 10 30.72 9.08 9.35
CA VAL A 10 31.89 9.92 9.65
C VAL A 10 33.15 9.35 9.02
N GLN A 11 33.33 8.02 9.02
CA GLN A 11 34.43 7.33 8.33
C GLN A 11 34.31 7.50 6.82
N GLY A 12 33.11 7.42 6.24
CA GLY A 12 32.86 7.68 4.83
C GLY A 12 33.21 9.12 4.43
N ARG A 13 32.75 10.11 5.21
CA ARG A 13 33.12 11.52 5.04
C ARG A 13 34.61 11.76 5.26
N ASN A 14 35.24 11.03 6.18
CA ASN A 14 36.68 11.13 6.43
C ASN A 14 37.48 10.56 5.25
N LEU A 15 37.07 9.42 4.70
CA LEU A 15 37.65 8.83 3.50
C LEU A 15 37.44 9.74 2.28
N GLU A 16 36.27 10.37 2.13
CA GLU A 16 36.01 11.32 1.04
C GLU A 16 36.91 12.55 1.16
N LEU A 17 37.05 13.11 2.37
CA LEU A 17 37.97 14.22 2.64
C LEU A 17 39.43 13.83 2.43
N GLN A 18 39.79 12.59 2.76
CA GLN A 18 41.13 12.05 2.54
C GLN A 18 41.40 11.94 1.03
N VAL A 19 40.48 11.35 0.25
CA VAL A 19 40.59 11.30 -1.22
C VAL A 19 40.70 12.70 -1.82
N LEU A 20 39.92 13.67 -1.35
CA LEU A 20 40.02 15.06 -1.80
C LEU A 20 41.38 15.68 -1.43
N LEU A 21 41.88 15.45 -0.23
CA LEU A 21 43.19 15.93 0.20
C LEU A 21 44.32 15.31 -0.64
N GLU A 22 44.29 14.00 -0.86
CA GLU A 22 45.25 13.31 -1.73
C GLU A 22 45.17 13.82 -3.17
N SER A 23 43.96 14.09 -3.70
CA SER A 23 43.79 14.68 -5.03
C SER A 23 44.40 16.08 -5.11
N GLU A 24 44.26 16.90 -4.06
CA GLU A 24 44.86 18.23 -4.04
C GLU A 24 46.37 18.21 -3.80
N LYS A 25 46.89 17.24 -3.05
CA LYS A 25 48.34 17.01 -2.96
C LYS A 25 48.92 16.66 -4.33
N ILE A 26 48.25 15.78 -5.09
CA ILE A 26 48.67 15.44 -6.46
C ILE A 26 48.62 16.69 -7.35
N ARG A 27 47.54 17.47 -7.32
CA ARG A 27 47.43 18.71 -8.10
C ARG A 27 48.50 19.73 -7.74
N ILE A 28 48.83 19.89 -6.45
CA ILE A 28 49.92 20.76 -6.00
C ILE A 28 51.27 20.23 -6.50
N GLN A 29 51.49 18.92 -6.45
CA GLN A 29 52.71 18.29 -6.96
C GLN A 29 52.85 18.50 -8.47
N GLU A 30 51.77 18.35 -9.24
CA GLU A 30 51.74 18.64 -10.67
C GLU A 30 52.06 20.12 -10.96
N MET A 31 51.41 21.06 -10.25
CA MET A 31 51.72 22.49 -10.38
C MET A 31 53.17 22.80 -10.01
N SER A 32 53.72 22.19 -8.95
CA SER A 32 55.12 22.36 -8.58
C SER A 32 56.07 21.82 -9.65
N SER A 33 55.73 20.68 -10.26
CA SER A 33 56.49 20.08 -11.36
C SER A 33 56.43 20.94 -12.63
N ILE A 34 55.32 21.62 -12.87
CA ILE A 34 55.19 22.61 -13.96
C ILE A 34 56.05 23.84 -13.67
N LEU A 35 55.95 24.40 -12.47
CA LEU A 35 56.76 25.56 -12.04
C LEU A 35 58.25 25.26 -12.05
N ASP A 36 58.67 24.05 -11.68
CA ASP A 36 60.08 23.65 -11.73
C ASP A 36 60.56 23.48 -13.18
N ARG A 37 59.73 22.96 -14.09
CA ARG A 37 60.04 22.98 -15.53
C ARG A 37 60.15 24.40 -16.05
N GLU A 38 59.25 25.30 -15.66
CA GLU A 38 59.30 26.71 -16.03
C GLU A 38 60.57 27.39 -15.52
N ARG A 39 60.95 27.16 -14.26
CA ARG A 39 62.23 27.63 -13.69
C ARG A 39 63.43 27.06 -14.42
N GLN A 40 63.41 25.79 -14.83
CA GLN A 40 64.47 25.17 -15.63
C GLN A 40 64.54 25.79 -17.03
N PHE A 41 63.41 26.08 -17.68
CA PHE A 41 63.36 26.81 -18.94
C PHE A 41 63.94 28.22 -18.80
N HIS A 42 63.58 28.95 -17.74
CA HIS A 42 64.17 30.26 -17.46
C HIS A 42 65.66 30.19 -17.16
N ALA A 43 66.12 29.19 -16.39
CA ALA A 43 67.54 28.97 -16.13
C ALA A 43 68.31 28.62 -17.42
N GLN A 44 67.72 27.83 -18.32
CA GLN A 44 68.28 27.51 -19.63
C GLN A 44 68.40 28.76 -20.52
N LEU A 45 67.36 29.61 -20.56
CA LEU A 45 67.40 30.89 -21.26
C LEU A 45 68.49 31.82 -20.69
N HIS A 46 68.58 31.95 -19.36
CA HIS A 46 69.62 32.74 -18.72
C HIS A 46 71.04 32.16 -18.89
N SER A 47 71.18 30.84 -19.00
CA SER A 47 72.46 30.19 -19.32
C SER A 47 72.86 30.38 -20.79
N SER A 48 71.88 30.43 -21.70
CA SER A 48 72.08 30.73 -23.12
C SER A 48 72.44 32.20 -23.36
N ASP A 49 71.93 33.12 -22.52
CA ASP A 49 72.29 34.54 -22.53
C ASP A 49 73.65 34.79 -21.84
N SER A 50 74.06 33.94 -20.88
CA SER A 50 75.37 34.05 -20.20
C SER A 50 76.51 33.36 -20.97
N SER A 51 76.22 32.44 -21.89
CA SER A 51 77.20 31.89 -22.84
C SER A 51 77.40 32.86 -24.01
N GLY A 52 77.94 34.03 -23.72
CA GLY A 52 78.41 34.98 -24.72
C GLY A 52 79.68 34.51 -25.41
N GLN A 53 79.72 33.34 -26.05
CA GLN A 53 80.71 33.06 -27.09
C GLN A 53 80.39 31.78 -27.87
N LEU A 54 80.06 31.96 -29.15
CA LEU A 54 80.39 31.13 -30.33
C LEU A 54 79.33 31.36 -31.43
N ARG A 55 79.20 32.61 -31.89
CA ARG A 55 78.79 32.83 -33.27
C ARG A 55 80.01 32.64 -34.15
N SER A 56 80.40 31.38 -34.38
CA SER A 56 81.18 31.05 -35.56
C SER A 56 80.26 31.20 -36.76
N SER A 57 80.61 32.10 -37.66
CA SER A 57 79.91 32.35 -38.93
C SER A 57 79.76 31.05 -39.73
N LEU A 58 78.58 30.44 -39.70
CA LEU A 58 78.18 29.44 -40.70
C LEU A 58 77.77 30.15 -42.00
N PRO A 59 77.97 29.52 -43.18
CA PRO A 59 77.57 30.05 -44.47
C PRO A 59 76.07 30.38 -44.50
N SER A 60 75.68 31.45 -45.18
CA SER A 60 74.28 31.92 -45.25
C SER A 60 73.28 30.87 -45.72
N ASP A 61 73.72 29.89 -46.52
CA ASP A 61 72.88 28.81 -47.05
C ASP A 61 72.53 27.76 -45.98
N ASP A 62 73.47 27.43 -45.08
CA ASP A 62 73.23 26.49 -43.97
C ASP A 62 72.21 27.06 -42.96
N LEU A 63 72.22 28.38 -42.77
CA LEU A 63 71.24 29.07 -41.92
C LEU A 63 69.82 29.02 -42.52
N LEU A 64 69.71 29.15 -43.85
CA LEU A 64 68.42 29.08 -44.56
C LEU A 64 67.83 27.67 -44.48
N ILE A 65 68.67 26.64 -44.66
CA ILE A 65 68.27 25.23 -44.55
C ILE A 65 67.78 24.92 -43.12
N GLU A 66 68.49 25.38 -42.09
CA GLU A 66 68.07 25.16 -40.71
C GLU A 66 66.77 25.90 -40.38
N LEU A 67 66.57 27.14 -40.85
CA LEU A 67 65.30 27.86 -40.67
C LEU A 67 64.13 27.15 -41.38
N GLN A 68 64.35 26.60 -42.56
CA GLN A 68 63.34 25.84 -43.28
C GLN A 68 62.98 24.54 -42.56
N LYS A 69 63.98 23.83 -42.04
CA LYS A 69 63.78 22.63 -41.20
C LYS A 69 63.02 22.96 -39.91
N GLN A 70 63.33 24.09 -39.26
CA GLN A 70 62.58 24.57 -38.08
C GLN A 70 61.13 24.89 -38.46
N LEU A 71 60.88 25.51 -39.61
CA LEU A 71 59.53 25.79 -40.08
C LEU A 71 58.75 24.50 -40.32
N GLU A 72 59.35 23.50 -40.98
CA GLU A 72 58.74 22.18 -41.22
C GLU A 72 58.46 21.43 -39.92
N GLU A 73 59.38 21.47 -38.95
CA GLU A 73 59.18 20.92 -37.60
C GLU A 73 58.00 21.56 -36.89
N LYS A 74 57.90 22.90 -36.94
CA LYS A 74 56.77 23.64 -36.36
C LYS A 74 55.46 23.30 -37.05
N HIS A 75 55.45 23.16 -38.38
CA HIS A 75 54.25 22.75 -39.12
C HIS A 75 53.83 21.32 -38.76
N ARG A 76 54.77 20.39 -38.66
CA ARG A 76 54.48 19.01 -38.25
C ARG A 76 53.88 18.98 -36.85
N ARG A 77 54.47 19.74 -35.91
CA ARG A 77 53.94 19.85 -34.54
C ARG A 77 52.55 20.45 -34.49
N ILE A 78 52.26 21.45 -35.33
CA ILE A 78 50.90 22.02 -35.45
C ILE A 78 49.91 20.96 -35.94
N VAL A 79 50.27 20.17 -36.97
CA VAL A 79 49.42 19.10 -37.50
C VAL A 79 49.16 18.01 -36.47
N GLU A 80 50.18 17.59 -35.72
CA GLU A 80 50.02 16.63 -34.62
C GLU A 80 49.04 17.15 -33.55
N LEU A 81 49.21 18.40 -33.10
CA LEU A 81 48.31 19.01 -32.12
C LEU A 81 46.88 19.13 -32.66
N LEU A 82 46.70 19.45 -33.94
CA LEU A 82 45.38 19.47 -34.57
C LEU A 82 44.74 18.08 -34.56
N ASN A 83 45.48 17.04 -34.95
CA ASN A 83 45.00 15.65 -34.91
C ASN A 83 44.64 15.20 -33.48
N GLU A 84 45.47 15.54 -32.49
CA GLU A 84 45.17 15.28 -31.08
C GLU A 84 43.88 15.99 -30.65
N THR A 85 43.72 17.28 -30.98
CA THR A 85 42.49 18.01 -30.62
C THR A 85 41.25 17.48 -31.33
N GLU A 86 41.35 17.03 -32.58
CA GLU A 86 40.26 16.40 -33.31
C GLU A 86 39.87 15.07 -32.68
N LYS A 87 40.86 14.23 -32.34
CA LYS A 87 40.63 12.98 -31.61
C LYS A 87 39.93 13.23 -30.28
N TYR A 88 40.40 14.17 -29.46
CA TYR A 88 39.74 14.51 -28.20
C TYR A 88 38.29 15.01 -28.39
N LYS A 89 38.01 15.76 -29.47
CA LYS A 89 36.65 16.19 -29.79
C LYS A 89 35.75 15.01 -30.16
N LEU A 90 36.25 14.07 -30.96
CA LEU A 90 35.51 12.86 -31.34
C LEU A 90 35.25 11.97 -30.11
N ASP A 91 36.26 11.72 -29.29
CA ASP A 91 36.13 10.93 -28.05
C ASP A 91 35.13 11.59 -27.08
N SER A 92 35.16 12.93 -26.96
CA SER A 92 34.19 13.68 -26.14
C SER A 92 32.75 13.57 -26.67
N LEU A 93 32.57 13.63 -27.99
CA LEU A 93 31.26 13.46 -28.62
C LEU A 93 30.73 12.04 -28.47
N GLN A 94 31.58 11.03 -28.65
CA GLN A 94 31.22 9.63 -28.47
C GLN A 94 30.81 9.35 -27.03
N MET A 95 31.57 9.85 -26.05
CA MET A 95 31.23 9.74 -24.63
C MET A 95 29.92 10.44 -24.31
N ARG A 96 29.68 11.65 -24.84
CA ARG A 96 28.41 12.37 -24.66
C ARG A 96 27.24 11.61 -25.25
N GLN A 97 27.39 11.03 -26.44
CA GLN A 97 26.35 10.23 -27.08
C GLN A 97 26.03 8.97 -26.28
N GLN A 98 27.06 8.32 -25.72
CA GLN A 98 26.89 7.15 -24.87
C GLN A 98 26.12 7.52 -23.59
N MET A 99 26.53 8.59 -22.90
CA MET A 99 25.83 9.09 -21.71
C MET A 99 24.37 9.45 -21.99
N GLU A 100 24.06 9.99 -23.18
CA GLU A 100 22.67 10.29 -23.55
C GLU A 100 21.84 9.02 -23.82
N LYS A 101 22.44 7.99 -24.44
CA LYS A 101 21.81 6.67 -24.59
C LYS A 101 21.52 6.05 -23.23
N ASP A 102 22.49 6.06 -22.33
CA ASP A 102 22.36 5.51 -20.97
C ASP A 102 21.29 6.28 -20.18
N ARG A 103 21.24 7.60 -20.32
CA ARG A 103 20.18 8.44 -19.74
C ARG A 103 18.79 8.11 -20.29
N GLN A 104 18.69 7.76 -21.57
CA GLN A 104 17.43 7.35 -22.17
C GLN A 104 16.99 5.97 -21.67
N VAL A 105 17.92 5.00 -21.58
CA VAL A 105 17.66 3.67 -21.03
C VAL A 105 17.24 3.77 -19.57
N HIS A 106 17.94 4.58 -18.76
CA HIS A 106 17.61 4.78 -17.36
C HIS A 106 16.21 5.40 -17.18
N ARG A 107 15.84 6.40 -17.99
CA ARG A 107 14.48 6.96 -17.97
C ARG A 107 13.41 5.93 -18.30
N LYS A 108 13.63 5.09 -19.33
CA LYS A 108 12.68 4.03 -19.69
C LYS A 108 12.54 2.99 -18.58
N THR A 109 13.66 2.57 -18.00
CA THR A 109 13.70 1.59 -16.91
C THR A 109 12.98 2.13 -15.67
N LEU A 110 13.24 3.39 -15.31
CA LEU A 110 12.56 4.04 -14.19
C LEU A 110 11.04 4.13 -14.43
N GLN A 111 10.62 4.43 -15.66
CA GLN A 111 9.21 4.47 -16.00
C GLN A 111 8.55 3.09 -15.86
N THR A 112 9.18 2.02 -16.36
CA THR A 112 8.64 0.66 -16.23
C THR A 112 8.57 0.19 -14.78
N GLU A 113 9.56 0.54 -13.96
CA GLU A 113 9.54 0.27 -12.51
C GLU A 113 8.42 1.04 -11.80
N GLN A 114 8.18 2.30 -12.17
CA GLN A 114 7.06 3.08 -11.64
C GLN A 114 5.72 2.47 -12.02
N GLU A 115 5.54 2.05 -13.28
CA GLU A 115 4.33 1.38 -13.75
C GLU A 115 4.08 0.08 -12.98
N ALA A 116 5.10 -0.78 -12.83
CA ALA A 116 5.03 -2.01 -12.05
C ALA A 116 4.69 -1.75 -10.57
N ASN A 117 5.27 -0.70 -9.97
CA ASN A 117 4.95 -0.29 -8.60
C ASN A 117 3.49 0.18 -8.46
N THR A 118 2.97 0.98 -9.41
CA THR A 118 1.57 1.39 -9.38
C THR A 118 0.61 0.20 -9.52
N GLU A 119 0.96 -0.80 -10.32
CA GLU A 119 0.18 -2.04 -10.44
C GLU A 119 0.25 -2.86 -9.15
N GLY A 120 1.43 -2.98 -8.54
CA GLY A 120 1.63 -3.61 -7.23
C GLY A 120 0.77 -2.95 -6.15
N GLN A 121 0.72 -1.62 -6.11
CA GLN A 121 -0.13 -0.88 -5.17
C GLN A 121 -1.63 -1.08 -5.42
N LYS A 122 -2.06 -1.28 -6.67
CA LYS A 122 -3.46 -1.63 -6.96
C LYS A 122 -3.80 -3.02 -6.40
N LYS A 123 -2.95 -4.02 -6.68
CA LYS A 123 -3.13 -5.39 -6.17
C LYS A 123 -3.11 -5.44 -4.63
N MET A 124 -2.24 -4.67 -4.00
CA MET A 124 -2.20 -4.54 -2.55
C MET A 124 -3.52 -4.00 -1.98
N ARG A 125 -4.09 -2.94 -2.59
CA ARG A 125 -5.39 -2.40 -2.17
C ARG A 125 -6.54 -3.37 -2.38
N GLU A 126 -6.53 -4.11 -3.49
CA GLU A 126 -7.53 -5.18 -3.74
C GLU A 126 -7.45 -6.29 -2.69
N LEU A 127 -6.23 -6.73 -2.34
CA LEU A 127 -6.02 -7.71 -1.29
C LEU A 127 -6.44 -7.17 0.09
N GLN A 128 -6.15 -5.91 0.38
CA GLN A 128 -6.56 -5.26 1.62
C GLN A 128 -8.09 -5.24 1.76
N SER A 129 -8.82 -4.87 0.69
CA SER A 129 -10.29 -4.94 0.67
C SER A 129 -10.81 -6.36 0.91
N LYS A 130 -10.18 -7.38 0.30
CA LYS A 130 -10.56 -8.78 0.53
C LYS A 130 -10.34 -9.22 1.98
N VAL A 131 -9.25 -8.77 2.61
CA VAL A 131 -8.98 -9.04 4.02
C VAL A 131 -10.02 -8.40 4.91
N GLU A 132 -10.39 -7.14 4.64
CA GLU A 132 -11.45 -6.44 5.38
C GLU A 132 -12.80 -7.16 5.27
N ASP A 133 -13.15 -7.65 4.07
CA ASP A 133 -14.38 -8.42 3.88
C ASP A 133 -14.37 -9.76 4.61
N LEU A 134 -13.25 -10.48 4.59
CA LEU A 134 -13.09 -11.72 5.35
C LEU A 134 -13.14 -11.47 6.86
N GLN A 135 -12.57 -10.37 7.35
CA GLN A 135 -12.68 -9.96 8.74
C GLN A 135 -14.13 -9.68 9.14
N ARG A 136 -14.90 -9.02 8.27
CA ARG A 136 -16.34 -8.78 8.48
C ARG A 136 -17.12 -10.09 8.58
N GLN A 137 -16.90 -11.01 7.64
CA GLN A 137 -17.54 -12.34 7.65
C GLN A 137 -17.16 -13.15 8.90
N LEU A 138 -15.90 -13.09 9.33
CA LEU A 138 -15.45 -13.76 10.54
C LEU A 138 -16.18 -13.20 11.78
N GLU A 139 -16.36 -11.88 11.85
CA GLU A 139 -17.05 -11.25 12.97
C GLU A 139 -18.56 -11.58 12.98
N GLU A 140 -19.21 -11.63 11.82
CA GLU A 140 -20.58 -12.11 11.69
C GLU A 140 -20.73 -13.57 12.18
N LYS A 141 -19.75 -14.43 11.82
CA LYS A 141 -19.74 -15.83 12.30
C LYS A 141 -19.51 -15.93 13.80
N ARG A 142 -18.64 -15.09 14.37
CA ARG A 142 -18.46 -15.00 15.83
C ARG A 142 -19.74 -14.59 16.54
N GLN A 143 -20.46 -13.61 15.99
CA GLN A 143 -21.75 -13.20 16.53
C GLN A 143 -22.81 -14.32 16.44
N GLN A 144 -22.83 -15.09 15.35
CA GLN A 144 -23.69 -16.27 15.23
C GLN A 144 -23.36 -17.34 16.28
N VAL A 145 -22.08 -17.65 16.48
CA VAL A 145 -21.63 -18.60 17.52
C VAL A 145 -22.02 -18.11 18.91
N TYR A 146 -21.89 -16.81 19.19
CA TYR A 146 -22.29 -16.23 20.47
C TYR A 146 -23.80 -16.38 20.74
N LYS A 147 -24.65 -16.17 19.72
CA LYS A 147 -26.11 -16.40 19.85
C LYS A 147 -26.42 -17.86 20.15
N LEU A 148 -25.78 -18.79 19.45
CA LEU A 148 -25.96 -20.22 19.67
C LEU A 148 -25.46 -20.66 21.06
N ASP A 149 -24.39 -20.07 21.57
CA ASP A 149 -23.89 -20.34 22.94
C ASP A 149 -24.91 -19.88 24.01
N LEU A 150 -25.54 -18.72 23.81
CA LEU A 150 -26.62 -18.25 24.70
C LEU A 150 -27.84 -19.16 24.66
N GLU A 151 -28.26 -19.60 23.47
CA GLU A 151 -29.35 -20.57 23.31
C GLU A 151 -29.00 -21.92 23.95
N GLY A 152 -27.76 -22.38 23.79
CA GLY A 152 -27.23 -23.58 24.44
C GLY A 152 -27.32 -23.50 25.97
N LYS A 153 -26.89 -22.39 26.57
CA LYS A 153 -27.01 -22.14 28.01
C LYS A 153 -28.47 -22.10 28.48
N ARG A 154 -29.37 -21.47 27.71
CA ARG A 154 -30.80 -21.44 28.00
C ARG A 154 -31.40 -22.84 28.00
N LEU A 155 -31.12 -23.64 26.97
CA LEU A 155 -31.60 -25.01 26.87
C LEU A 155 -31.03 -25.90 27.98
N GLN A 156 -29.76 -25.73 28.33
CA GLN A 156 -29.13 -26.41 29.47
C GLN A 156 -29.85 -26.08 30.79
N GLY A 157 -30.24 -24.82 31.00
CA GLY A 157 -31.05 -24.40 32.15
C GLY A 157 -32.40 -25.10 32.19
N ILE A 158 -33.15 -25.10 31.08
CA ILE A 158 -34.45 -25.78 30.98
C ILE A 158 -34.31 -27.29 31.25
N MET A 159 -33.26 -27.93 30.74
CA MET A 159 -33.00 -29.35 30.98
C MET A 159 -32.72 -29.63 32.46
N LEU A 160 -31.96 -28.76 33.14
CA LEU A 160 -31.69 -28.89 34.57
C LEU A 160 -32.97 -28.71 35.39
N GLU A 161 -33.81 -27.73 35.05
CA GLU A 161 -35.14 -27.53 35.64
C GLU A 161 -36.05 -28.75 35.43
N PHE A 162 -36.03 -29.34 34.24
CA PHE A 162 -36.78 -30.56 33.97
C PHE A 162 -36.28 -31.75 34.81
N GLN A 163 -34.96 -31.89 34.96
CA GLN A 163 -34.35 -32.95 35.75
C GLN A 163 -34.66 -32.81 37.25
N THR A 164 -34.62 -31.59 37.80
CA THR A 164 -35.01 -31.34 39.19
C THR A 164 -36.52 -31.55 39.39
N GLN A 165 -37.34 -31.17 38.42
CA GLN A 165 -38.78 -31.40 38.48
C GLN A 165 -39.14 -32.88 38.42
N GLU A 166 -38.45 -33.69 37.62
CA GLU A 166 -38.61 -35.15 37.62
C GLU A 166 -38.17 -35.78 38.93
N LEU A 167 -37.02 -35.37 39.49
CA LEU A 167 -36.59 -35.79 40.84
C LEU A 167 -37.64 -35.45 41.91
N GLU A 168 -38.21 -34.24 41.87
CA GLU A 168 -39.29 -33.86 42.78
C GLU A 168 -40.57 -34.68 42.55
N ARG A 169 -40.93 -34.99 41.30
CA ARG A 169 -42.09 -35.84 40.99
C ARG A 169 -41.87 -37.26 41.51
N GLU A 170 -40.66 -37.78 41.37
CA GLU A 170 -40.28 -39.11 41.83
C GLU A 170 -40.23 -39.16 43.37
N GLU A 171 -39.74 -38.13 44.04
CA GLU A 171 -39.86 -37.99 45.49
C GLU A 171 -41.33 -37.89 45.94
N LYS A 172 -42.15 -37.09 45.24
CA LYS A 172 -43.59 -36.98 45.53
C LYS A 172 -44.35 -38.29 45.25
N ARG A 173 -43.91 -39.09 44.27
CA ARG A 173 -44.41 -40.46 44.03
C ARG A 173 -43.94 -41.41 45.12
N SER A 174 -42.67 -41.39 45.47
CA SER A 174 -42.08 -42.22 46.53
C SER A 174 -42.69 -41.93 47.90
N ARG A 175 -42.92 -40.65 48.24
CA ARG A 175 -43.66 -40.25 49.44
C ARG A 175 -45.11 -40.73 49.37
N ARG A 176 -45.80 -40.60 48.24
CA ARG A 176 -47.15 -41.14 48.07
C ARG A 176 -47.20 -42.66 48.24
N ILE A 177 -46.27 -43.40 47.67
CA ILE A 177 -46.14 -44.86 47.84
C ILE A 177 -45.84 -45.22 49.30
N LEU A 178 -45.01 -44.44 50.00
CA LEU A 178 -44.73 -44.64 51.44
C LEU A 178 -45.97 -44.42 52.31
N TYR A 179 -46.75 -43.35 52.07
CA TYR A 179 -48.01 -43.10 52.78
C TYR A 179 -49.12 -44.08 52.40
N GLN A 180 -49.11 -44.61 51.18
CA GLN A 180 -50.09 -45.57 50.68
C GLN A 180 -49.80 -47.01 51.14
N ASN A 181 -48.55 -47.34 51.49
CA ASN A 181 -48.18 -48.65 52.05
C ASN A 181 -48.42 -48.77 53.58
N LEU A 182 -48.57 -47.66 54.32
CA LEU A 182 -49.02 -47.71 55.72
C LEU A 182 -50.55 -47.82 55.86
N ASN A 183 -51.30 -47.48 54.81
CA ASN A 183 -52.76 -47.47 54.83
C ASN A 183 -53.30 -48.18 53.58
N ALA A 184 -53.36 -49.51 53.64
CA ALA A 184 -54.28 -50.25 52.81
C ALA A 184 -54.96 -51.36 53.63
N PRO A 185 -56.29 -51.38 53.66
CA PRO A 185 -57.03 -52.59 53.39
C PRO A 185 -57.66 -52.51 52.01
N THR A 186 -57.46 -53.59 51.27
CA THR A 186 -58.08 -54.02 50.01
C THR A 186 -59.54 -53.59 49.86
N THR A 187 -59.88 -52.80 48.84
CA THR A 187 -61.20 -52.90 48.19
C THR A 187 -61.17 -52.31 46.78
N TRP A 188 -61.59 -53.11 45.81
CA TRP A 188 -61.86 -52.71 44.43
C TRP A 188 -63.10 -51.80 44.36
N SER A 189 -63.10 -50.74 43.54
CA SER A 189 -64.28 -50.36 42.74
C SER A 189 -64.00 -49.28 41.69
N LEU A 190 -64.60 -49.51 40.54
CA LEU A 190 -64.71 -48.72 39.31
C LEU A 190 -65.54 -47.41 39.49
N THR A 191 -65.42 -46.49 38.51
CA THR A 191 -66.37 -45.41 38.09
C THR A 191 -66.36 -44.04 38.82
N ASN A 192 -65.96 -42.96 38.13
CA ASN A 192 -66.87 -41.90 37.63
C ASN A 192 -66.15 -40.61 37.18
N ASP A 193 -66.38 -40.23 35.92
CA ASP A 193 -65.96 -38.98 35.30
C ASP A 193 -67.09 -38.50 34.36
N ARG A 194 -67.91 -37.52 34.77
CA ARG A 194 -68.96 -36.96 33.87
C ARG A 194 -69.61 -35.61 34.19
N THR A 195 -69.13 -34.81 35.16
CA THR A 195 -69.93 -33.64 35.62
C THR A 195 -69.17 -32.31 35.68
N ARG A 196 -68.17 -32.08 34.82
CA ARG A 196 -67.37 -30.84 34.90
C ARG A 196 -67.38 -29.92 33.67
N ASN A 197 -68.04 -30.27 32.58
CA ASN A 197 -67.91 -29.53 31.31
C ASN A 197 -69.18 -28.77 30.85
N TRP A 198 -70.15 -28.54 31.73
CA TRP A 198 -71.44 -27.95 31.34
C TRP A 198 -71.50 -26.41 31.49
N VAL A 199 -70.55 -25.76 32.17
CA VAL A 199 -70.82 -24.44 32.79
C VAL A 199 -70.18 -23.23 32.10
N LEU A 200 -69.29 -23.36 31.11
CA LEU A 200 -68.51 -22.20 30.63
C LEU A 200 -68.60 -21.89 29.13
N GLN A 201 -69.74 -22.14 28.48
CA GLN A 201 -69.89 -21.76 27.07
C GLN A 201 -71.31 -21.34 26.63
N GLN A 202 -72.04 -20.61 27.48
CA GLN A 202 -73.36 -20.05 27.10
C GLN A 202 -73.58 -18.65 27.71
N LYS A 203 -72.74 -17.66 27.34
CA LYS A 203 -73.14 -16.27 27.49
C LYS A 203 -72.47 -15.29 26.51
N ILE A 204 -73.15 -15.10 25.37
CA ILE A 204 -73.51 -13.79 24.75
C ILE A 204 -72.35 -13.02 24.07
N GLU A 205 -72.25 -12.93 22.73
CA GLU A 205 -73.03 -12.06 21.77
C GLU A 205 -72.83 -10.56 22.09
N GLY A 206 -72.51 -9.62 21.19
CA GLY A 206 -72.32 -9.52 19.75
C GLY A 206 -72.15 -8.03 19.38
N GLU A 207 -71.75 -7.75 18.13
CA GLU A 207 -71.97 -6.50 17.34
C GLU A 207 -71.23 -5.19 17.77
N THR A 208 -70.78 -4.22 16.95
CA THR A 208 -70.79 -3.92 15.49
C THR A 208 -69.83 -2.72 15.20
N LYS A 209 -69.30 -2.63 13.94
CA LYS A 209 -68.85 -1.43 13.16
C LYS A 209 -67.56 -0.69 13.62
N GLU A 210 -66.70 -0.10 12.77
CA GLU A 210 -66.77 0.39 11.38
C GLU A 210 -65.34 0.69 10.83
N SER A 211 -65.23 0.85 9.50
CA SER A 211 -64.30 1.74 8.75
C SER A 211 -63.44 1.06 7.68
N ASN A 212 -63.63 1.54 6.44
CA ASN A 212 -63.05 1.10 5.18
C ASN A 212 -62.36 2.33 4.56
N TYR A 213 -61.15 2.21 3.98
CA TYR A 213 -60.60 3.13 2.96
C TYR A 213 -59.47 2.42 2.16
N PRO A 214 -59.20 2.84 0.90
CA PRO A 214 -59.03 1.93 -0.23
C PRO A 214 -57.70 2.13 -0.98
N GLU A 215 -57.61 1.50 -2.16
CA GLU A 215 -56.86 1.88 -3.37
C GLU A 215 -55.78 0.94 -3.93
N MET A 216 -55.89 0.79 -5.25
CA MET A 216 -55.09 0.03 -6.20
C MET A 216 -53.73 0.68 -6.50
N ASN A 217 -52.72 -0.14 -6.83
CA ASN A 217 -52.19 -0.32 -8.20
C ASN A 217 -50.89 -1.14 -8.23
N GLY A 218 -50.72 -1.98 -9.27
CA GLY A 218 -49.37 -2.25 -9.80
C GLY A 218 -49.00 -3.65 -10.30
N GLY A 219 -49.74 -4.24 -11.25
CA GLY A 219 -49.16 -4.92 -12.43
C GLY A 219 -48.60 -6.34 -12.33
N GLU A 220 -47.72 -6.66 -11.37
CA GLU A 220 -47.24 -8.04 -11.13
C GLU A 220 -48.00 -8.72 -9.97
N THR A 221 -48.89 -7.95 -9.36
CA THR A 221 -49.73 -8.37 -8.27
C THR A 221 -50.89 -9.23 -8.73
N GLY A 222 -51.22 -9.35 -10.03
CA GLY A 222 -52.43 -10.07 -10.47
C GLY A 222 -52.52 -11.51 -9.94
N TYR A 223 -51.49 -12.32 -10.18
CA TYR A 223 -51.44 -13.69 -9.67
C TYR A 223 -51.33 -13.75 -8.14
N ASN A 224 -50.49 -12.89 -7.54
CA ASN A 224 -50.34 -12.86 -6.08
C ASN A 224 -51.61 -12.32 -5.38
N HIS A 225 -52.37 -11.45 -6.03
CA HIS A 225 -53.61 -10.85 -5.55
C HIS A 225 -54.77 -11.81 -5.77
N GLU A 226 -54.81 -12.57 -6.87
CA GLU A 226 -55.75 -13.67 -7.05
C GLU A 226 -55.52 -14.77 -6.01
N ILE A 227 -54.26 -15.15 -5.75
CA ILE A 227 -53.90 -16.10 -4.68
C ILE A 227 -54.25 -15.53 -3.30
N GLU A 228 -53.99 -14.24 -3.05
CA GLU A 228 -54.32 -13.61 -1.77
C GLU A 228 -55.85 -13.46 -1.59
N MET A 229 -56.59 -13.18 -2.65
CA MET A 229 -58.06 -13.18 -2.67
C MET A 229 -58.62 -14.59 -2.42
N LEU A 230 -58.01 -15.62 -3.01
CA LEU A 230 -58.36 -17.02 -2.74
C LEU A 230 -58.05 -17.40 -1.28
N ARG A 231 -56.91 -16.95 -0.75
CA ARG A 231 -56.53 -17.15 0.65
C ARG A 231 -57.51 -16.49 1.61
N GLN A 232 -57.93 -15.25 1.33
CA GLN A 232 -58.91 -14.54 2.12
C GLN A 232 -60.29 -15.19 2.06
N LYS A 233 -60.73 -15.64 0.88
CA LYS A 233 -61.98 -16.40 0.73
C LYS A 233 -61.94 -17.73 1.49
N LEU A 234 -60.84 -18.47 1.42
CA LEU A 234 -60.66 -19.72 2.16
C LEU A 234 -60.68 -19.49 3.68
N GLN A 235 -60.08 -18.39 4.14
CA GLN A 235 -60.09 -18.01 5.56
C GLN A 235 -61.49 -17.60 6.04
N LEU A 236 -62.30 -16.98 5.18
CA LEU A 236 -63.71 -16.69 5.44
C LEU A 236 -64.57 -17.97 5.52
N VAL A 237 -64.33 -18.94 4.63
CA VAL A 237 -65.02 -20.22 4.68
C VAL A 237 -64.61 -21.00 5.94
N ALA A 238 -63.32 -21.00 6.30
CA ALA A 238 -62.83 -21.67 7.50
C ALA A 238 -63.45 -21.09 8.78
N SER A 239 -63.56 -19.76 8.88
CA SER A 239 -64.19 -19.12 10.05
C SER A 239 -65.69 -19.43 10.12
N LYS A 240 -66.38 -19.46 8.97
CA LYS A 240 -67.81 -19.80 8.91
C LYS A 240 -68.08 -21.27 9.18
N LEU A 241 -67.25 -22.19 8.68
CA LEU A 241 -67.29 -23.62 9.02
C LEU A 241 -66.99 -23.86 10.50
N HIS A 242 -66.05 -23.11 11.08
CA HIS A 242 -65.77 -23.19 12.51
C HIS A 242 -66.98 -22.74 13.34
N HIS A 243 -67.65 -21.67 12.93
CA HIS A 243 -68.89 -21.21 13.56
C HIS A 243 -70.04 -22.22 13.38
N LEU A 244 -70.18 -22.83 12.20
CA LEU A 244 -71.18 -23.89 11.96
C LEU A 244 -70.88 -25.15 12.77
N ALA A 245 -69.61 -25.54 12.92
CA ALA A 245 -69.20 -26.65 13.77
C ALA A 245 -69.49 -26.36 15.24
N GLN A 246 -69.22 -25.13 15.71
CA GLN A 246 -69.55 -24.68 17.06
C GLN A 246 -71.07 -24.69 17.30
N LYS A 247 -71.86 -24.24 16.31
CA LYS A 247 -73.33 -24.19 16.37
C LYS A 247 -73.95 -25.59 16.30
N ALA A 248 -73.42 -26.48 15.46
CA ALA A 248 -73.80 -27.90 15.39
C ALA A 248 -73.45 -28.65 16.68
N SER A 249 -72.32 -28.31 17.32
CA SER A 249 -71.93 -28.90 18.60
C SER A 249 -72.82 -28.43 19.77
N ASN A 250 -73.50 -27.29 19.63
CA ASN A 250 -74.37 -26.70 20.66
C ASN A 250 -75.87 -26.91 20.38
N ARG A 251 -76.23 -27.69 19.37
CA ARG A 251 -77.60 -27.88 18.91
C ARG A 251 -78.39 -28.86 19.78
N LEU A 252 -79.61 -28.50 20.14
CA LEU A 252 -80.59 -29.38 20.79
C LEU A 252 -81.29 -30.26 19.76
N GLN A 253 -81.71 -31.47 20.16
CA GLN A 253 -82.16 -32.57 19.26
C GLN A 253 -83.33 -32.25 18.31
N PHE A 254 -84.00 -31.10 18.42
CA PHE A 254 -85.16 -30.73 17.61
C PHE A 254 -84.90 -29.62 16.60
N GLU A 255 -83.69 -29.07 16.55
CA GLU A 255 -83.34 -27.99 15.63
C GLU A 255 -82.94 -28.58 14.26
N THR A 256 -83.34 -27.98 13.13
CA THR A 256 -83.10 -28.49 11.74
C THR A 256 -81.75 -28.06 11.17
N ALA A 257 -80.87 -28.99 10.77
CA ALA A 257 -79.48 -28.69 10.42
C ALA A 257 -79.34 -27.46 9.48
N ASP A 258 -78.29 -26.65 9.69
CA ASP A 258 -78.00 -25.47 8.85
C ASP A 258 -77.43 -25.89 7.49
N ASP A 259 -78.17 -26.72 6.76
CA ASP A 259 -77.74 -27.39 5.53
C ASP A 259 -77.41 -26.37 4.44
N GLU A 260 -78.17 -25.28 4.34
CA GLU A 260 -77.90 -24.16 3.41
C GLU A 260 -76.54 -23.49 3.64
N ALA A 261 -76.13 -23.36 4.90
CA ALA A 261 -74.84 -22.76 5.25
C ALA A 261 -73.67 -23.71 4.99
N PHE A 262 -73.92 -25.02 5.09
CA PHE A 262 -72.95 -26.06 4.75
C PHE A 262 -72.81 -26.20 3.23
N ILE A 263 -73.92 -26.18 2.49
CA ILE A 263 -73.96 -26.16 1.02
C ILE A 263 -73.20 -24.93 0.51
N TRP A 264 -73.46 -23.74 1.04
CA TRP A 264 -72.71 -22.54 0.67
C TRP A 264 -71.21 -22.66 0.93
N ALA A 265 -70.80 -23.27 2.05
CA ALA A 265 -69.39 -23.48 2.36
C ALA A 265 -68.75 -24.49 1.39
N GLN A 266 -69.47 -25.56 1.05
CA GLN A 266 -69.04 -26.57 0.09
C GLN A 266 -68.92 -25.98 -1.32
N GLU A 267 -69.93 -25.25 -1.81
CA GLU A 267 -69.92 -24.58 -3.12
C GLU A 267 -68.79 -23.56 -3.23
N THR A 268 -68.52 -22.80 -2.15
CA THR A 268 -67.42 -21.83 -2.13
C THR A 268 -66.05 -22.53 -2.15
N ILE A 269 -65.90 -23.68 -1.48
CA ILE A 269 -64.66 -24.48 -1.54
C ILE A 269 -64.49 -25.09 -2.93
N ASP A 270 -65.55 -25.59 -3.53
CA ASP A 270 -65.52 -26.16 -4.88
C ASP A 270 -65.19 -25.08 -5.93
N GLU A 271 -65.70 -23.85 -5.77
CA GLU A 271 -65.33 -22.72 -6.63
C GLU A 271 -63.87 -22.28 -6.43
N ILE A 272 -63.37 -22.24 -5.19
CA ILE A 272 -61.95 -22.00 -4.91
C ILE A 272 -61.08 -23.11 -5.53
N THR A 273 -61.53 -24.36 -5.44
CA THR A 273 -60.83 -25.51 -6.00
C THR A 273 -60.79 -25.44 -7.52
N LEU A 274 -61.90 -25.07 -8.17
CA LEU A 274 -61.96 -24.84 -9.61
C LEU A 274 -61.07 -23.66 -10.05
N GLN A 275 -61.01 -22.58 -9.28
CA GLN A 275 -60.13 -21.43 -9.57
C GLN A 275 -58.64 -21.79 -9.41
N LEU A 276 -58.29 -22.54 -8.35
CA LEU A 276 -56.93 -23.09 -8.17
C LEU A 276 -56.58 -24.10 -9.27
N GLN A 277 -57.53 -24.91 -9.68
CA GLN A 277 -57.36 -25.87 -10.76
C GLN A 277 -57.17 -25.17 -12.11
N LYS A 278 -57.85 -24.03 -12.35
CA LYS A 278 -57.64 -23.17 -13.53
C LYS A 278 -56.26 -22.50 -13.55
N LEU A 279 -55.73 -22.12 -12.38
CA LEU A 279 -54.36 -21.61 -12.24
C LEU A 279 -53.31 -22.73 -12.44
N THR A 280 -53.68 -23.99 -12.16
CA THR A 280 -52.80 -25.15 -12.25
C THR A 280 -52.84 -25.84 -13.62
N HIS A 281 -53.99 -25.81 -14.31
CA HIS A 281 -54.21 -26.39 -15.64
C HIS A 281 -54.36 -25.30 -16.71
N GLN A 282 -53.34 -24.47 -16.90
CA GLN A 282 -53.07 -24.01 -18.26
C GLN A 282 -52.45 -25.19 -19.02
N PRO A 283 -53.12 -25.71 -20.07
CA PRO A 283 -52.57 -26.81 -20.86
C PRO A 283 -51.39 -26.29 -21.67
N GLY A 284 -50.22 -26.88 -21.45
CA GLY A 284 -49.19 -26.93 -22.47
C GLY A 284 -49.72 -27.77 -23.63
N GLU A 285 -50.30 -27.10 -24.62
CA GLU A 285 -50.52 -27.68 -25.94
C GLU A 285 -49.15 -27.74 -26.66
N GLU A 286 -48.74 -28.95 -27.06
CA GLU A 286 -47.91 -29.10 -28.26
C GLU A 286 -48.68 -28.52 -29.47
N PRO A 287 -48.00 -27.82 -30.41
CA PRO A 287 -47.57 -28.56 -31.59
C PRO A 287 -46.20 -28.15 -32.13
N THR A 288 -45.49 -29.17 -32.58
CA THR A 288 -44.58 -29.19 -33.72
C THR A 288 -44.76 -28.03 -34.71
N LEU A 289 -43.75 -27.19 -34.85
CA LEU A 289 -43.03 -26.85 -36.10
C LEU A 289 -42.37 -25.47 -35.98
N VAL A 290 -41.04 -25.46 -36.22
CA VAL A 290 -40.16 -24.32 -36.55
C VAL A 290 -39.54 -23.52 -35.37
N LEU A 291 -38.23 -23.76 -35.18
CA LEU A 291 -37.26 -22.89 -34.49
C LEU A 291 -37.26 -21.47 -35.09
N PRO A 292 -37.01 -20.38 -34.31
CA PRO A 292 -35.77 -20.27 -33.53
C PRO A 292 -35.86 -19.57 -32.15
N GLY A 293 -35.10 -20.10 -31.19
CA GLY A 293 -34.28 -19.28 -30.29
C GLY A 293 -34.87 -18.91 -28.92
N THR A 294 -34.13 -19.33 -27.88
CA THR A 294 -34.03 -18.69 -26.55
C THR A 294 -35.23 -18.78 -25.59
N SER A 295 -35.54 -19.97 -25.09
CA SER A 295 -36.07 -20.13 -23.73
C SER A 295 -35.81 -21.54 -23.15
N GLY A 296 -35.88 -22.58 -23.98
CA GLY A 296 -35.61 -23.98 -23.58
C GLY A 296 -34.14 -24.37 -23.35
N CYS A 297 -33.18 -23.51 -23.75
CA CYS A 297 -31.75 -23.77 -23.56
C CYS A 297 -31.30 -23.58 -22.09
N SER A 298 -31.99 -22.76 -21.29
CA SER A 298 -31.55 -22.46 -19.92
C SER A 298 -31.75 -23.63 -18.96
N LEU A 299 -32.86 -24.38 -19.10
CA LEU A 299 -33.18 -25.48 -18.20
C LEU A 299 -32.40 -26.74 -18.56
N THR A 300 -32.27 -27.04 -19.85
CA THR A 300 -31.45 -28.17 -20.34
C THR A 300 -29.97 -27.93 -20.05
N GLU A 301 -29.45 -26.72 -20.26
CA GLU A 301 -28.07 -26.38 -19.89
C GLU A 301 -27.85 -26.44 -18.37
N ARG A 302 -28.80 -25.97 -17.55
CA ARG A 302 -28.72 -26.07 -16.08
C ARG A 302 -28.74 -27.52 -15.60
N LEU A 303 -29.61 -28.36 -16.17
CA LEU A 303 -29.65 -29.79 -15.85
C LEU A 303 -28.38 -30.51 -16.30
N LEU A 304 -27.79 -30.14 -17.44
CA LEU A 304 -26.51 -30.67 -17.88
C LEU A 304 -25.36 -30.23 -16.96
N ARG A 305 -25.32 -28.96 -16.55
CA ARG A 305 -24.35 -28.46 -15.55
C ARG A 305 -24.49 -29.19 -14.22
N GLN A 306 -25.70 -29.32 -13.70
CA GLN A 306 -25.97 -30.09 -12.48
C GLN A 306 -25.59 -31.57 -12.64
N ASN A 307 -25.83 -32.19 -13.80
CA ASN A 307 -25.36 -33.55 -14.08
C ASN A 307 -23.83 -33.64 -14.09
N THR A 308 -23.13 -32.66 -14.68
CA THR A 308 -21.66 -32.64 -14.66
C THR A 308 -21.10 -32.43 -13.26
N GLU A 309 -21.73 -31.58 -12.45
CA GLU A 309 -21.36 -31.34 -11.06
C GLU A 309 -21.62 -32.58 -10.20
N LEU A 310 -22.80 -33.21 -10.33
CA LEU A 310 -23.12 -34.47 -9.66
C LEU A 310 -22.17 -35.59 -10.09
N THR A 311 -21.82 -35.68 -11.37
CA THR A 311 -20.83 -36.64 -11.87
C THR A 311 -19.45 -36.36 -11.27
N GLY A 312 -19.08 -35.09 -11.10
CA GLY A 312 -17.87 -34.66 -10.39
C GLY A 312 -17.87 -35.09 -8.92
N TYR A 313 -18.96 -34.81 -8.18
CA TYR A 313 -19.11 -35.23 -6.79
C TYR A 313 -19.10 -36.74 -6.63
N ILE A 314 -19.77 -37.48 -7.53
CA ILE A 314 -19.73 -38.95 -7.54
C ILE A 314 -18.31 -39.45 -7.77
N SER A 315 -17.55 -38.83 -8.67
CA SER A 315 -16.16 -39.19 -8.95
C SER A 315 -15.27 -38.95 -7.72
N GLN A 316 -15.39 -37.79 -7.08
CA GLN A 316 -14.65 -37.46 -5.86
C GLN A 316 -15.02 -38.41 -4.70
N LEU A 317 -16.31 -38.67 -4.48
CA LEU A 317 -16.76 -39.62 -3.46
C LEU A 317 -16.29 -41.05 -3.77
N THR A 318 -16.21 -41.42 -5.05
CA THR A 318 -15.68 -42.72 -5.48
C THR A 318 -14.18 -42.80 -5.21
N GLU A 319 -13.44 -41.73 -5.45
CA GLU A 319 -12.02 -41.63 -5.12
C GLU A 319 -11.78 -41.70 -3.61
N GLU A 320 -12.51 -40.92 -2.80
CA GLU A 320 -12.45 -40.96 -1.34
C GLU A 320 -12.82 -42.36 -0.80
N LYS A 321 -13.88 -42.98 -1.33
CA LYS A 321 -14.26 -44.36 -1.02
C LYS A 321 -13.13 -45.34 -1.36
N ASN A 322 -12.46 -45.18 -2.50
CA ASN A 322 -11.35 -46.04 -2.90
C ASN A 322 -10.12 -45.81 -1.99
N ASN A 323 -9.84 -44.56 -1.62
CA ASN A 323 -8.77 -44.22 -0.67
C ASN A 323 -9.04 -44.87 0.70
N LEU A 324 -10.28 -44.77 1.21
CA LEU A 324 -10.67 -45.44 2.45
C LEU A 324 -10.58 -46.96 2.33
N ARG A 325 -11.04 -47.56 1.22
CA ARG A 325 -10.85 -49.00 0.96
C ARG A 325 -9.37 -49.38 0.99
N ASN A 326 -8.49 -48.59 0.39
CA ASN A 326 -7.04 -48.84 0.42
C ASN A 326 -6.47 -48.75 1.84
N VAL A 327 -6.92 -47.79 2.65
CA VAL A 327 -6.54 -47.68 4.06
C VAL A 327 -7.05 -48.89 4.85
N VAL A 328 -8.30 -49.30 4.64
CA VAL A 328 -8.88 -50.49 5.27
C VAL A 328 -8.10 -51.74 4.89
N VAL A 329 -7.79 -51.96 3.61
CA VAL A 329 -6.97 -53.09 3.16
C VAL A 329 -5.58 -53.05 3.80
N LYS A 330 -4.93 -51.89 3.87
CA LYS A 330 -3.64 -51.75 4.57
C LYS A 330 -3.75 -52.10 6.05
N MET A 331 -4.79 -51.63 6.74
CA MET A 331 -5.03 -51.94 8.14
C MET A 331 -5.37 -53.43 8.35
N GLU A 332 -6.14 -54.04 7.46
CA GLU A 332 -6.42 -55.48 7.44
C GLU A 332 -5.16 -56.30 7.18
N GLU A 333 -4.25 -55.85 6.32
CA GLU A 333 -2.94 -56.48 6.11
C GLU A 333 -2.03 -56.32 7.34
N GLN A 334 -2.09 -55.20 8.05
CA GLN A 334 -1.39 -55.04 9.33
C GLN A 334 -2.00 -55.97 10.40
N LEU A 335 -3.33 -56.06 10.49
CA LEU A 335 -4.03 -56.98 11.39
C LEU A 335 -3.72 -58.44 11.05
N LYS A 336 -3.73 -58.82 9.77
CA LYS A 336 -3.34 -60.16 9.32
C LYS A 336 -1.88 -60.44 9.61
N ARG A 337 -0.96 -59.48 9.47
CA ARG A 337 0.44 -59.65 9.90
C ARG A 337 0.58 -59.84 11.41
N CYS A 338 -0.14 -59.05 12.19
CA CYS A 338 -0.22 -59.23 13.64
C CYS A 338 -0.80 -60.60 14.02
N GLN A 339 -1.80 -61.08 13.27
CA GLN A 339 -2.48 -62.34 13.52
C GLN A 339 -1.71 -63.56 13.01
N GLN A 340 -1.03 -63.47 11.87
CA GLN A 340 -0.17 -64.53 11.32
C GLN A 340 1.09 -64.76 12.16
N THR A 341 1.55 -63.74 12.89
CA THR A 341 2.57 -63.92 13.95
C THR A 341 2.05 -64.81 15.10
N GLY A 342 0.74 -65.03 15.18
CA GLY A 342 0.07 -65.86 16.19
C GLY A 342 -0.46 -67.22 15.70
N THR A 343 -0.18 -67.65 14.46
CA THR A 343 -0.70 -68.95 13.96
C THR A 343 0.44 -69.92 13.63
N GLY A 344 1.01 -70.50 14.68
CA GLY A 344 1.90 -71.66 14.62
C GLY A 344 1.71 -72.53 15.86
N GLY A 345 0.76 -73.48 15.78
CA GLY A 345 0.72 -74.73 16.55
C GLY A 345 0.51 -74.67 18.07
N ASP A 346 -0.73 -74.93 18.48
CA ASP A 346 -1.17 -75.78 19.60
C ASP A 346 -0.57 -75.57 21.01
N TYR A 347 -1.32 -74.88 21.88
CA TYR A 347 -2.07 -75.45 23.01
C TYR A 347 -2.76 -74.30 23.79
N SER A 348 -4.03 -74.51 24.09
CA SER A 348 -4.94 -73.52 24.67
C SER A 348 -4.75 -73.30 26.17
N SER A 349 -5.12 -72.09 26.62
CA SER A 349 -5.36 -71.61 28.01
C SER A 349 -4.15 -70.97 28.71
N ARG A 350 -4.16 -69.72 29.20
CA ARG A 350 -5.19 -68.69 29.38
C ARG A 350 -4.53 -67.31 29.33
N PHE A 351 -4.97 -66.53 28.36
CA PHE A 351 -5.17 -65.07 28.36
C PHE A 351 -4.86 -64.29 29.66
N LEU A 352 -4.15 -63.16 29.44
CA LEU A 352 -4.01 -61.93 30.26
C LEU A 352 -2.56 -61.66 30.72
N PHE A 353 -1.67 -61.16 29.84
CA PHE A 353 -0.67 -60.14 30.25
C PHE A 353 0.17 -59.48 29.13
N CYS A 354 0.22 -59.96 27.88
CA CYS A 354 1.25 -59.50 26.93
C CYS A 354 0.82 -58.34 25.98
N GLY A 355 -0.07 -57.45 26.41
CA GLY A 355 -0.47 -56.26 25.64
C GLY A 355 -0.08 -54.91 26.29
N ASP A 356 0.18 -54.92 27.59
CA ASP A 356 0.31 -53.70 28.39
C ASP A 356 1.74 -53.11 28.32
N ALA A 357 2.76 -53.96 28.48
CA ALA A 357 4.16 -53.52 28.50
C ALA A 357 4.65 -52.91 27.17
N ASN A 358 4.12 -53.35 26.03
CA ASN A 358 4.50 -52.81 24.72
C ASN A 358 3.78 -51.47 24.44
N LEU A 359 2.54 -51.32 24.92
CA LEU A 359 1.77 -50.08 24.79
C LEU A 359 2.30 -48.99 25.73
N GLU A 360 2.68 -49.35 26.97
CA GLU A 360 3.37 -48.44 27.89
C GLU A 360 4.73 -47.98 27.34
N ALA A 361 5.49 -48.87 26.69
CA ALA A 361 6.76 -48.51 26.06
C ALA A 361 6.58 -47.54 24.88
N ILE A 362 5.54 -47.73 24.07
CA ILE A 362 5.19 -46.81 22.97
C ILE A 362 4.79 -45.44 23.54
N ILE A 363 3.91 -45.40 24.55
CA ILE A 363 3.49 -44.14 25.21
C ILE A 363 4.68 -43.43 25.86
N ALA A 364 5.59 -44.17 26.50
CA ALA A 364 6.80 -43.60 27.11
C ALA A 364 7.72 -42.99 26.03
N SER A 365 7.90 -43.68 24.90
CA SER A 365 8.72 -43.18 23.78
C SER A 365 8.12 -41.92 23.14
N GLU A 366 6.79 -41.88 22.98
CA GLU A 366 6.07 -40.73 22.42
C GLU A 366 6.11 -39.52 23.37
N LYS A 367 5.98 -39.77 24.68
CA LYS A 367 6.15 -38.74 25.72
C LYS A 367 7.58 -38.18 25.77
N GLU A 368 8.58 -39.02 25.52
CA GLU A 368 9.96 -38.58 25.43
C GLU A 368 10.20 -37.70 24.20
N ILE A 369 9.67 -38.09 23.03
CA ILE A 369 9.70 -37.29 21.80
C ILE A 369 9.02 -35.93 22.03
N TRP A 370 7.82 -35.93 22.62
CA TRP A 370 7.11 -34.70 22.97
C TRP A 370 7.90 -33.80 23.92
N ASN A 371 8.58 -34.36 24.93
CA ASN A 371 9.42 -33.58 25.83
C ASN A 371 10.64 -32.97 25.13
N ARG A 372 11.26 -33.71 24.19
CA ARG A 372 12.37 -33.20 23.38
C ARG A 372 11.90 -32.04 22.50
N GLU A 373 10.79 -32.20 21.79
CA GLU A 373 10.19 -31.16 20.96
C GLU A 373 9.79 -29.93 21.78
N LYS A 374 9.13 -30.13 22.93
CA LYS A 374 8.80 -29.07 23.87
C LYS A 374 10.03 -28.30 24.34
N SER A 375 11.12 -29.00 24.68
CA SER A 375 12.37 -28.36 25.10
C SER A 375 13.06 -27.61 23.95
N ALA A 376 12.95 -28.11 22.72
CA ALA A 376 13.47 -27.45 21.52
C ALA A 376 12.70 -26.17 21.22
N LEU A 377 11.36 -26.22 21.26
CA LEU A 377 10.48 -25.06 21.09
C LEU A 377 10.71 -24.01 22.18
N GLN A 378 10.94 -24.44 23.43
CA GLN A 378 11.23 -23.50 24.51
C GLN A 378 12.60 -22.81 24.33
N LYS A 379 13.59 -23.51 23.76
CA LYS A 379 14.90 -22.92 23.42
C LYS A 379 14.79 -21.94 22.26
N THR A 380 14.05 -22.29 21.20
CA THR A 380 13.83 -21.39 20.06
C THR A 380 13.05 -20.16 20.48
N LEU A 381 12.01 -20.31 21.31
CA LEU A 381 11.26 -19.19 21.87
C LEU A 381 12.18 -18.21 22.61
N LYS A 382 12.98 -18.70 23.57
CA LYS A 382 13.93 -17.83 24.31
C LYS A 382 14.93 -17.13 23.39
N LYS A 383 15.39 -17.80 22.33
CA LYS A 383 16.27 -17.18 21.33
C LYS A 383 15.56 -16.05 20.58
N THR A 384 14.33 -16.29 20.13
CA THR A 384 13.53 -15.26 19.45
C THR A 384 13.17 -14.10 20.38
N GLU A 385 12.87 -14.36 21.65
CA GLU A 385 12.64 -13.33 22.66
C GLU A 385 13.87 -12.44 22.86
N ALA A 386 15.07 -13.05 22.96
CA ALA A 386 16.33 -12.30 23.05
C ALA A 386 16.58 -11.43 21.81
N GLU A 387 16.29 -11.95 20.61
CA GLU A 387 16.38 -11.20 19.36
C GLU A 387 15.38 -10.02 19.32
N VAL A 388 14.15 -10.20 19.81
CA VAL A 388 13.17 -9.12 19.96
C VAL A 388 13.67 -8.06 20.93
N TYR A 389 14.24 -8.43 22.08
CA TYR A 389 14.81 -7.46 23.02
C TYR A 389 15.95 -6.65 22.39
N LYS A 390 16.81 -7.31 21.60
CA LYS A 390 17.89 -6.66 20.85
C LYS A 390 17.34 -5.67 19.82
N LEU A 391 16.45 -6.12 18.94
CA LEU A 391 15.83 -5.27 17.91
C LEU A 391 15.08 -4.09 18.52
N LYS A 392 14.40 -4.30 19.66
CA LYS A 392 13.71 -3.23 20.39
C LYS A 392 14.68 -2.19 20.96
N ALA A 393 15.87 -2.60 21.40
CA ALA A 393 16.91 -1.67 21.83
C ALA A 393 17.51 -0.90 20.64
N GLU A 394 17.72 -1.57 19.51
CA GLU A 394 18.20 -0.95 18.27
C GLU A 394 17.20 0.05 17.70
N LEU A 395 15.90 -0.26 17.74
CA LEU A 395 14.84 0.66 17.35
C LEU A 395 14.81 1.93 18.21
N ARG A 396 14.91 1.79 19.54
CA ARG A 396 14.98 2.95 20.45
C ARG A 396 16.18 3.82 20.17
N ASN A 397 17.33 3.20 19.91
CA ASN A 397 18.48 3.94 19.44
C ASN A 397 18.11 4.65 18.12
N ASN A 398 17.55 3.94 17.12
CA ASN A 398 17.34 4.45 15.74
C ASN A 398 16.52 5.73 15.74
N THR A 399 15.48 5.76 16.57
CA THR A 399 14.67 6.95 16.80
C THR A 399 15.47 8.11 17.41
N LEU A 400 16.38 7.85 18.36
CA LEU A 400 17.20 8.90 18.97
C LEU A 400 18.16 9.55 17.95
N LEU A 401 18.83 8.77 17.10
CA LEU A 401 19.69 9.36 16.07
C LEU A 401 18.91 10.02 14.94
N GLN A 402 17.73 9.51 14.59
CA GLN A 402 16.89 10.17 13.60
C GLN A 402 16.48 11.56 14.08
N ASN A 403 16.12 11.72 15.36
CA ASN A 403 15.81 13.02 15.95
C ASN A 403 17.03 13.97 15.93
N LEU A 404 18.22 13.49 16.32
CA LEU A 404 19.45 14.29 16.29
C LEU A 404 19.87 14.70 14.87
N ASN A 405 19.72 13.81 13.88
CA ASN A 405 20.04 14.11 12.49
C ASN A 405 19.06 15.13 11.89
N THR A 406 17.76 14.98 12.19
CA THR A 406 16.70 15.89 11.74
C THR A 406 16.92 17.32 12.23
N ASP A 407 17.40 17.52 13.45
CA ASP A 407 17.71 18.86 13.98
C ASP A 407 18.93 19.51 13.29
N SER A 408 19.92 18.69 12.89
CA SER A 408 21.09 19.15 12.14
C SER A 408 20.73 19.58 10.71
N GLU A 409 19.92 18.76 10.02
CA GLU A 409 19.43 19.02 8.67
C GLU A 409 18.52 20.25 8.66
N ASN A 410 17.61 20.37 9.63
CA ASN A 410 16.76 21.56 9.82
C ASN A 410 17.59 22.82 10.04
N THR A 411 18.69 22.75 10.79
CA THR A 411 19.57 23.91 11.01
C THR A 411 20.33 24.28 9.73
N SER A 412 20.81 23.30 8.96
CA SER A 412 21.45 23.53 7.66
C SER A 412 20.49 24.16 6.65
N LEU A 413 19.24 23.69 6.61
CA LEU A 413 18.18 24.18 5.74
C LEU A 413 17.78 25.62 6.11
N LYS A 414 17.65 25.94 7.41
CA LYS A 414 17.41 27.32 7.86
C LYS A 414 18.55 28.26 7.43
N ARG A 415 19.81 27.80 7.46
CA ARG A 415 20.96 28.59 7.00
C ARG A 415 20.97 28.80 5.48
N THR A 416 20.68 27.76 4.69
CA THR A 416 20.61 27.88 3.22
C THR A 416 19.42 28.74 2.79
N TYR A 417 18.25 28.58 3.43
CA TYR A 417 17.09 29.43 3.21
C TYR A 417 17.38 30.90 3.56
N GLY A 418 18.11 31.17 4.66
CA GLY A 418 18.58 32.51 4.99
C GLY A 418 19.54 33.11 3.93
N LYS A 419 20.43 32.29 3.34
CA LYS A 419 21.27 32.73 2.21
C LYS A 419 20.42 33.05 0.98
N TYR A 420 19.43 32.22 0.67
CA TYR A 420 18.50 32.44 -0.43
C TYR A 420 17.73 33.76 -0.26
N LEU A 421 17.16 34.03 0.92
CA LEU A 421 16.44 35.28 1.17
C LEU A 421 17.32 36.53 1.02
N ARG A 422 18.59 36.45 1.43
CA ARG A 422 19.55 37.54 1.24
C ARG A 422 19.90 37.73 -0.24
N ALA A 423 20.17 36.65 -0.96
CA ALA A 423 20.43 36.70 -2.41
C ALA A 423 19.23 37.26 -3.18
N GLU A 424 18.02 36.85 -2.82
CA GLU A 424 16.77 37.32 -3.40
C GLU A 424 16.54 38.81 -3.15
N SER A 425 16.89 39.30 -1.96
CA SER A 425 16.84 40.74 -1.64
C SER A 425 17.82 41.55 -2.51
N PHE A 426 19.05 41.04 -2.73
CA PHE A 426 20.01 41.68 -3.63
C PHE A 426 19.55 41.67 -5.09
N ARG A 427 18.97 40.56 -5.56
CA ARG A 427 18.36 40.47 -6.90
C ARG A 427 17.26 41.51 -7.08
N LYS A 428 16.36 41.65 -6.11
CA LYS A 428 15.30 42.69 -6.13
C LYS A 428 15.88 44.10 -6.14
N ALA A 429 16.89 44.37 -5.32
CA ALA A 429 17.58 45.67 -5.31
C ALA A 429 18.25 45.97 -6.65
N LEU A 430 18.88 44.97 -7.30
CA LEU A 430 19.47 45.10 -8.63
C LEU A 430 18.41 45.41 -9.70
N ILE A 431 17.25 44.77 -9.64
CA ILE A 431 16.14 45.07 -10.55
C ILE A 431 15.65 46.51 -10.36
N TYR A 432 15.55 46.98 -9.11
CA TYR A 432 15.18 48.36 -8.83
C TYR A 432 16.22 49.35 -9.38
N GLN A 433 17.51 49.10 -9.15
CA GLN A 433 18.59 49.94 -9.69
C GLN A 433 18.62 49.92 -11.23
N LYS A 434 18.37 48.76 -11.86
CA LYS A 434 18.25 48.63 -13.32
C LYS A 434 17.08 49.46 -13.86
N LYS A 435 15.91 49.42 -13.21
CA LYS A 435 14.75 50.24 -13.58
C LYS A 435 15.03 51.73 -13.41
N TYR A 436 15.65 52.12 -12.30
CA TYR A 436 16.08 53.49 -12.03
C TYR A 436 17.05 54.00 -13.10
N LEU A 437 18.04 53.17 -13.47
CA LEU A 437 19.00 53.45 -14.53
C LEU A 437 18.31 53.60 -15.89
N LEU A 438 17.39 52.68 -16.24
CA LEU A 438 16.62 52.77 -17.48
C LEU A 438 15.76 54.03 -17.55
N GLN A 439 15.16 54.47 -16.44
CA GLN A 439 14.41 55.73 -16.38
C GLN A 439 15.34 56.93 -16.61
N LEU A 440 16.51 56.94 -15.97
CA LEU A 440 17.54 57.99 -16.12
C LEU A 440 18.12 58.06 -17.54
N LEU A 441 18.29 56.93 -18.21
CA LEU A 441 18.72 56.86 -19.60
C LEU A 441 17.57 57.17 -20.57
N GLY A 442 16.33 56.82 -20.24
CA GLY A 442 15.14 57.17 -21.03
C GLY A 442 14.91 58.68 -21.10
N GLU A 443 15.20 59.42 -20.03
CA GLU A 443 15.21 60.89 -20.03
C GLU A 443 16.30 61.48 -20.96
N PHE A 444 17.32 60.70 -21.33
CA PHE A 444 18.35 61.11 -22.29
C PHE A 444 17.89 60.96 -23.76
N GLN A 445 16.80 60.22 -24.01
CA GLN A 445 16.21 60.04 -25.34
C GLN A 445 15.63 61.36 -25.90
N GLU A 446 15.15 62.27 -25.04
CA GLU A 446 14.73 63.61 -25.45
C GLU A 446 15.89 64.46 -26.03
N CYS A 447 17.14 64.18 -25.63
CA CYS A 447 18.31 64.81 -26.23
C CYS A 447 18.66 64.23 -27.59
N GLU A 448 18.42 62.93 -27.80
CA GLU A 448 18.55 62.27 -29.09
C GLU A 448 17.48 62.80 -30.06
N ASP A 449 16.21 62.83 -29.65
CA ASP A 449 15.10 63.36 -30.44
C ASP A 449 15.28 64.84 -30.78
N ALA A 450 15.78 65.66 -29.85
CA ALA A 450 16.09 67.07 -30.12
C ALA A 450 17.25 67.23 -31.13
N THR A 451 18.22 66.32 -31.11
CA THR A 451 19.35 66.33 -32.04
C THR A 451 18.94 65.84 -33.42
N ILE A 452 18.12 64.78 -33.50
CA ILE A 452 17.52 64.29 -34.74
C ILE A 452 16.60 65.36 -35.35
N THR A 453 15.79 66.05 -34.54
CA THR A 453 14.94 67.16 -34.99
C THR A 453 15.78 68.32 -35.54
N LEU A 454 16.91 68.64 -34.92
CA LEU A 454 17.85 69.65 -35.41
C LEU A 454 18.54 69.22 -36.73
N LEU A 455 18.97 67.96 -36.84
CA LEU A 455 19.56 67.39 -38.06
C LEU A 455 18.54 67.34 -39.21
N ALA A 456 17.31 66.92 -38.94
CA ALA A 456 16.21 66.94 -39.89
C ALA A 456 15.91 68.37 -40.37
N ARG A 457 16.05 69.38 -39.49
CA ARG A 457 15.92 70.80 -39.84
C ARG A 457 17.06 71.30 -40.74
N MET A 458 18.29 70.80 -40.59
CA MET A 458 19.40 71.14 -41.49
C MET A 458 19.28 70.49 -42.89
N GLY A 459 18.42 69.48 -43.03
CA GLY A 459 18.11 68.80 -44.30
C GLY A 459 17.09 69.51 -45.21
N GLY A 460 16.61 70.71 -44.87
CA GLY A 460 15.86 71.57 -45.81
C GLY A 460 14.32 71.54 -45.74
N GLN A 461 13.71 71.52 -44.55
CA GLN A 461 12.26 71.73 -44.36
C GLN A 461 11.99 72.95 -43.44
N PRO A 462 11.24 73.98 -43.88
CA PRO A 462 10.80 75.07 -43.02
C PRO A 462 9.34 74.88 -42.60
N ALA A 463 9.08 74.66 -41.31
CA ALA A 463 7.78 74.97 -40.72
C ALA A 463 7.95 75.38 -39.25
N PHE A 464 7.19 76.41 -38.90
CA PHE A 464 7.26 77.21 -37.69
C PHE A 464 6.82 76.42 -36.45
N THR A 465 7.59 76.51 -35.36
CA THR A 465 7.13 76.85 -33.99
C THR A 465 8.29 76.82 -32.99
N ASN A 466 8.43 77.92 -32.24
CA ASN A 466 9.11 78.08 -30.94
C ASN A 466 10.57 77.62 -30.77
N LEU A 467 11.47 78.52 -31.20
CA LEU A 467 12.92 78.49 -30.93
C LEU A 467 13.29 78.83 -29.46
N GLU A 468 12.32 79.14 -28.58
CA GLU A 468 12.60 79.55 -27.20
C GLU A 468 13.08 78.43 -26.25
N PHE A 469 13.08 77.16 -26.66
CA PHE A 469 13.46 76.04 -25.77
C PHE A 469 14.91 75.53 -25.96
N ILE A 470 15.68 76.11 -26.88
CA ILE A 470 17.03 75.59 -27.19
C ILE A 470 18.11 76.11 -26.23
N SER A 471 17.84 77.15 -25.42
CA SER A 471 18.85 77.72 -24.51
C SER A 471 18.37 77.91 -23.06
N ARG A 472 18.23 76.81 -22.32
CA ARG A 472 18.26 76.78 -20.84
C ARG A 472 19.20 75.64 -20.40
N PRO A 473 19.80 75.69 -19.20
CA PRO A 473 21.11 75.07 -18.92
C PRO A 473 21.09 73.54 -18.91
N LYS A 474 21.12 72.93 -20.10
CA LYS A 474 21.09 71.49 -20.35
C LYS A 474 22.43 70.80 -20.03
N GLY A 475 23.55 71.54 -20.00
CA GLY A 475 24.85 70.97 -19.64
C GLY A 475 24.89 70.49 -18.19
N LEU A 476 24.35 71.26 -17.25
CA LEU A 476 24.34 70.92 -15.83
C LEU A 476 23.35 69.79 -15.51
N ALA A 477 22.21 69.72 -16.21
CA ALA A 477 21.27 68.60 -16.11
C ALA A 477 21.85 67.30 -16.69
N ARG A 478 22.55 67.38 -17.83
CA ARG A 478 23.29 66.24 -18.43
C ARG A 478 24.43 65.77 -17.53
N PHE A 479 25.20 66.68 -16.95
CA PHE A 479 26.25 66.35 -15.98
C PHE A 479 25.64 65.69 -14.73
N ARG A 480 24.56 66.23 -14.17
CA ARG A 480 23.84 65.62 -13.04
C ARG A 480 23.29 64.23 -13.38
N SER A 481 22.77 64.04 -14.60
CA SER A 481 22.31 62.73 -15.07
C SER A 481 23.48 61.74 -15.20
N ALA A 482 24.60 62.15 -15.82
CA ALA A 482 25.80 61.32 -15.95
C ALA A 482 26.41 60.93 -14.58
N VAL A 483 26.39 61.85 -13.61
CA VAL A 483 26.80 61.58 -12.22
C VAL A 483 25.84 60.58 -11.57
N ARG A 484 24.52 60.74 -11.72
CA ARG A 484 23.51 59.79 -11.19
C ARG A 484 23.65 58.41 -11.82
N VAL A 485 23.89 58.33 -13.13
CA VAL A 485 24.19 57.09 -13.87
C VAL A 485 25.46 56.44 -13.32
N SER A 486 26.53 57.20 -13.11
CA SER A 486 27.79 56.70 -12.53
C SER A 486 27.59 56.15 -11.10
N ILE A 487 26.78 56.83 -10.28
CA ILE A 487 26.43 56.39 -8.92
C ILE A 487 25.58 55.10 -8.98
N ALA A 488 24.59 55.04 -9.88
CA ALA A 488 23.73 53.87 -10.05
C ALA A 488 24.53 52.63 -10.48
N ILE A 489 25.44 52.79 -11.46
CA ILE A 489 26.34 51.71 -11.92
C ILE A 489 27.26 51.24 -10.77
N SER A 490 27.83 52.17 -10.00
CA SER A 490 28.68 51.84 -8.85
C SER A 490 27.91 51.06 -7.78
N ARG A 491 26.66 51.47 -7.48
CA ARG A 491 25.77 50.75 -6.55
C ARG A 491 25.38 49.36 -7.06
N MET A 492 25.09 49.23 -8.36
CA MET A 492 24.80 47.95 -8.99
C MET A 492 26.01 47.00 -8.90
N LYS A 493 27.23 47.49 -9.15
CA LYS A 493 28.46 46.69 -9.01
C LYS A 493 28.63 46.10 -7.61
N ILE A 494 28.38 46.91 -6.56
CA ILE A 494 28.43 46.46 -5.17
C ILE A 494 27.33 45.42 -4.87
N LEU A 495 26.12 45.65 -5.36
CA LEU A 495 25.01 44.70 -5.18
C LEU A 495 25.27 43.36 -5.90
N VAL A 496 25.91 43.38 -7.08
CA VAL A 496 26.34 42.17 -7.80
C VAL A 496 27.42 41.43 -7.02
N GLN A 497 28.44 42.13 -6.51
CA GLN A 497 29.51 41.52 -5.70
C GLN A 497 28.94 40.87 -4.42
N ARG A 498 28.04 41.56 -3.71
CA ARG A 498 27.37 41.01 -2.52
C ARG A 498 26.44 39.85 -2.85
N TRP A 499 25.75 39.90 -3.99
CA TRP A 499 24.93 38.79 -4.48
C TRP A 499 25.79 37.56 -4.77
N GLN A 500 26.89 37.71 -5.52
CA GLN A 500 27.85 36.64 -5.84
C GLN A 500 28.49 36.03 -4.58
N GLN A 501 28.76 36.85 -3.56
CA GLN A 501 29.30 36.41 -2.27
C GLN A 501 28.27 35.58 -1.47
N VAL A 502 26.98 35.89 -1.57
CA VAL A 502 25.91 35.12 -0.89
C VAL A 502 25.50 33.87 -1.67
N THR A 503 25.60 33.88 -3.01
CA THR A 503 25.31 32.73 -3.87
C THR A 503 26.47 31.73 -4.00
N GLY A 504 27.61 32.01 -3.36
CA GLY A 504 28.73 31.05 -3.27
C GLY A 504 29.68 31.05 -4.47
N SER A 505 29.61 32.06 -5.34
CA SER A 505 30.48 32.16 -6.54
C SER A 505 31.76 32.99 -6.30
N GLY A 506 32.26 33.03 -5.06
CA GLY A 506 33.51 33.70 -4.70
C GLY A 506 34.46 32.75 -3.98
N SER A 507 35.21 31.95 -4.75
CA SER A 507 36.49 31.41 -4.29
C SER A 507 37.51 32.56 -4.29
N THR A 508 37.80 33.10 -3.11
CA THR A 508 39.07 33.70 -2.64
C THR A 508 38.79 34.52 -1.38
N ASN A 509 39.08 33.94 -0.21
CA ASN A 509 39.79 34.60 0.89
C ASN A 509 39.99 33.60 2.03
N VAL A 510 41.11 32.91 1.96
CA VAL A 510 41.81 32.36 3.12
C VAL A 510 42.51 33.54 3.81
N ASN A 511 42.45 33.55 5.15
CA ASN A 511 43.09 34.46 6.10
C ASN A 511 42.51 35.87 6.27
N ARG A 512 41.66 36.01 7.30
CA ARG A 512 41.74 37.15 8.22
C ARG A 512 41.40 36.68 9.63
N ASP A 513 42.40 36.13 10.29
CA ASP A 513 42.47 36.12 11.75
C ASP A 513 43.11 37.43 12.22
N GLY A 514 42.64 37.96 13.35
CA GLY A 514 43.38 38.90 14.18
C GLY A 514 43.07 40.40 13.99
N PHE A 515 42.42 40.96 15.02
CA PHE A 515 42.55 42.33 15.57
C PHE A 515 42.37 43.54 14.64
N GLU A 516 41.38 44.39 14.93
CA GLU A 516 41.62 45.74 15.50
C GLU A 516 40.31 46.54 15.62
N LEU A 517 40.06 46.99 16.87
CA LEU A 517 39.59 48.33 17.25
C LEU A 517 38.20 48.78 16.79
N ASN A 518 37.22 48.59 17.68
CA ASN A 518 36.17 49.58 17.89
C ASN A 518 36.79 50.82 18.57
N PRO A 519 36.48 52.03 18.09
CA PRO A 519 36.36 53.20 18.94
C PRO A 519 34.88 53.50 19.19
N GLU A 520 34.56 53.58 20.46
CA GLU A 520 33.32 54.06 21.06
C GLU A 520 33.22 55.60 20.96
N LEU A 521 32.01 56.14 21.19
CA LEU A 521 31.56 57.56 21.19
C LEU A 521 31.34 58.17 19.79
N ASP A 522 30.16 58.69 19.43
CA ASP A 522 29.40 59.73 20.14
C ASP A 522 28.00 59.94 19.50
N GLY A 523 26.99 60.38 20.28
CA GLY A 523 25.80 61.09 19.78
C GLY A 523 24.48 60.35 19.51
N GLU A 524 23.67 60.15 20.56
CA GLU A 524 22.18 60.23 20.53
C GLU A 524 21.74 61.70 20.21
N PRO A 525 20.46 62.13 19.95
CA PRO A 525 19.17 61.48 20.30
C PRO A 525 17.92 61.73 19.37
N ARG A 526 16.79 61.09 19.75
CA ARG A 526 15.35 61.50 19.64
C ARG A 526 14.39 60.87 18.61
N HIS A 527 13.64 59.90 19.16
CA HIS A 527 12.16 59.81 19.31
C HIS A 527 11.21 59.83 18.09
N THR A 528 10.39 58.77 17.97
CA THR A 528 8.92 58.77 18.21
C THR A 528 8.47 57.30 18.47
N THR A 529 8.13 56.87 19.68
CA THR A 529 6.85 56.88 20.45
C THR A 529 5.81 55.80 20.05
N TYR A 530 5.27 55.15 21.09
CA TYR A 530 4.07 54.29 21.26
C TYR A 530 4.29 52.76 21.14
N ARG A 531 3.99 51.89 22.13
CA ARG A 531 3.25 52.00 23.40
C ARG A 531 3.60 50.79 24.31
N SER A 532 4.01 51.02 25.57
CA SER A 532 3.89 50.06 26.70
C SER A 532 2.49 50.21 27.32
N ARG A 533 1.86 49.33 28.09
CA ARG A 533 2.29 48.34 29.10
C ARG A 533 1.00 47.60 29.55
N SER A 534 1.12 46.43 30.17
CA SER A 534 0.43 46.11 31.44
C SER A 534 1.01 44.84 32.06
N ASP A 535 1.52 44.99 33.28
CA ASP A 535 2.04 43.98 34.19
C ASP A 535 0.89 43.23 34.92
N LEU A 536 1.13 42.02 35.43
CA LEU A 536 1.31 41.73 36.88
C LEU A 536 1.13 40.23 37.23
N ASP A 537 1.93 39.85 38.22
CA ASP A 537 1.86 38.72 39.17
C ASP A 537 2.44 37.32 38.85
N SER A 538 3.24 36.90 39.82
CA SER A 538 3.91 35.61 40.07
C SER A 538 3.46 35.18 41.47
N PRO A 539 3.30 33.87 41.83
CA PRO A 539 4.44 33.09 42.35
C PRO A 539 4.38 31.53 42.27
N ARG A 540 5.58 30.92 42.32
CA ARG A 540 6.05 29.71 43.05
C ARG A 540 5.23 28.38 43.14
N CYS A 541 5.92 27.30 42.73
CA CYS A 541 6.11 25.96 43.34
C CYS A 541 4.93 25.00 43.64
N LEU A 542 5.04 23.73 43.17
CA LEU A 542 5.16 22.47 43.94
C LEU A 542 4.95 21.22 43.04
N LEU A 543 5.92 20.29 43.02
CA LEU A 543 5.74 18.84 42.75
C LEU A 543 4.88 18.22 43.89
N PRO A 544 4.37 16.96 43.90
CA PRO A 544 4.77 15.73 43.16
C PRO A 544 3.62 14.72 42.82
N PHE A 545 4.00 13.52 42.35
CA PHE A 545 3.30 12.20 42.38
C PHE A 545 2.40 11.73 41.21
N GLN A 546 3.01 10.94 40.32
CA GLN A 546 2.82 9.48 40.16
C GLN A 546 1.49 8.87 40.66
N ASN A 547 0.64 8.36 39.75
CA ASN A 547 0.22 6.94 39.79
C ASN A 547 -0.63 6.47 38.59
N ARG A 548 -0.30 5.23 38.17
CA ARG A 548 -1.21 4.17 37.71
C ARG A 548 -1.69 4.20 36.24
N SER A 549 -0.99 3.43 35.39
CA SER A 549 -1.59 2.70 34.25
C SER A 549 -2.37 1.48 34.78
N PRO A 550 -3.39 0.94 34.06
CA PRO A 550 -3.11 -0.02 32.97
C PRO A 550 -4.14 -0.08 31.80
N GLY A 551 -3.74 -0.66 30.65
CA GLY A 551 -4.64 -1.26 29.63
C GLY A 551 -4.68 -0.54 28.26
N THR A 552 -3.85 -0.92 27.28
CA THR A 552 -4.15 -1.85 26.14
C THR A 552 -5.11 -1.30 25.07
N LEU A 553 -4.58 -0.86 23.92
CA LEU A 553 -5.20 -1.07 22.60
C LEU A 553 -4.18 -0.85 21.46
N ALA A 554 -4.23 -1.77 20.48
CA ALA A 554 -3.57 -1.87 19.17
C ALA A 554 -3.07 -0.55 18.54
N ASP A 555 -1.86 -0.42 18.00
CA ASP A 555 -1.12 -1.22 17.00
C ASP A 555 -1.83 -1.34 15.64
N LEU A 556 -1.55 -0.36 14.78
CA LEU A 556 -1.55 -0.51 13.33
C LEU A 556 -0.38 0.29 12.77
N ASN A 557 0.72 -0.40 12.44
CA ASN A 557 1.60 0.00 11.35
C ASN A 557 2.03 -1.26 10.58
N PRO A 558 1.82 -1.31 9.25
CA PRO A 558 2.20 -2.45 8.43
C PRO A 558 3.65 -2.30 7.96
N GLY A 559 4.40 -3.40 7.94
CA GLY A 559 5.59 -3.52 7.12
C GLY A 559 6.84 -3.99 7.85
N SER A 560 6.95 -5.31 8.05
CA SER A 560 8.19 -6.05 7.80
C SER A 560 8.01 -7.52 8.15
N THR A 561 7.51 -8.28 7.18
CA THR A 561 7.73 -9.73 7.11
C THR A 561 8.20 -10.05 5.69
N ALA A 562 9.51 -9.99 5.48
CA ALA A 562 10.15 -10.65 4.35
C ALA A 562 11.52 -11.19 4.77
N CYS A 563 11.55 -12.51 4.98
CA CYS A 563 12.65 -13.47 4.87
C CYS A 563 14.10 -13.01 5.12
N SER A 564 14.68 -13.55 6.19
CA SER A 564 16.09 -13.57 6.56
C SER A 564 17.02 -14.40 5.65
N HIS A 565 16.65 -14.70 4.40
CA HIS A 565 17.41 -15.61 3.52
C HIS A 565 18.31 -14.91 2.47
N LEU A 566 18.40 -13.58 2.47
CA LEU A 566 19.14 -12.81 1.47
C LEU A 566 20.51 -12.28 1.95
N GLN A 567 20.99 -12.73 3.11
CA GLN A 567 22.20 -12.15 3.72
C GLN A 567 23.53 -12.68 3.14
N ASN A 568 23.49 -13.64 2.21
CA ASN A 568 24.64 -14.19 1.50
C ASN A 568 24.38 -14.24 -0.02
N TYR A 569 24.07 -13.08 -0.63
CA TYR A 569 23.72 -12.99 -2.05
C TYR A 569 24.95 -12.61 -2.88
N ASP A 570 25.42 -13.54 -3.71
CA ASP A 570 26.45 -13.30 -4.72
C ASP A 570 25.74 -13.10 -6.08
N PRO A 571 25.74 -11.88 -6.65
CA PRO A 571 24.91 -11.52 -7.80
C PRO A 571 25.23 -12.34 -9.06
N ASP A 572 26.48 -12.77 -9.23
CA ASP A 572 26.91 -13.54 -10.40
C ASP A 572 26.44 -14.99 -10.33
N ARG A 573 26.33 -15.54 -9.11
CA ARG A 573 25.80 -16.89 -8.87
C ARG A 573 24.27 -16.94 -9.00
N ALA A 574 23.59 -15.85 -8.64
CA ALA A 574 22.13 -15.72 -8.78
C ALA A 574 21.68 -15.65 -10.25
N LEU A 575 22.47 -14.98 -11.10
CA LEU A 575 22.18 -14.86 -12.53
C LEU A 575 22.38 -16.22 -13.24
N ALA A 576 23.44 -16.94 -12.89
CA ALA A 576 23.69 -18.30 -13.38
C ALA A 576 22.60 -19.30 -12.94
N ASP A 577 22.16 -19.27 -11.68
CA ASP A 577 21.08 -20.12 -11.18
C ASP A 577 19.73 -19.76 -11.81
N TYR A 578 19.48 -18.48 -12.06
CA TYR A 578 18.27 -18.02 -12.75
C TYR A 578 18.24 -18.47 -14.21
N ILE A 579 19.35 -18.34 -14.93
CA ILE A 579 19.50 -18.85 -16.30
C ILE A 579 19.31 -20.37 -16.31
N THR A 580 19.94 -21.10 -15.39
CA THR A 580 19.81 -22.56 -15.30
C THR A 580 18.37 -22.99 -14.98
N ARG A 581 17.67 -22.24 -14.12
CA ARG A 581 16.23 -22.47 -13.83
C ARG A 581 15.35 -22.18 -15.03
N LEU A 582 15.63 -21.12 -15.78
CA LEU A 582 14.90 -20.77 -17.00
C LEU A 582 15.13 -21.81 -18.09
N GLU A 583 16.35 -22.29 -18.29
CA GLU A 583 16.66 -23.37 -19.23
C GLU A 583 16.02 -24.70 -18.80
N ALA A 584 15.97 -24.99 -17.50
CA ALA A 584 15.25 -26.15 -16.98
C ALA A 584 13.74 -26.02 -17.15
N LEU A 585 13.18 -24.82 -17.00
CA LEU A 585 11.78 -24.52 -17.31
C LEU A 585 11.51 -24.63 -18.81
N GLN A 586 12.41 -24.14 -19.66
CA GLN A 586 12.30 -24.23 -21.11
C GLN A 586 12.44 -25.67 -21.62
N ARG A 587 13.27 -26.50 -20.97
CA ARG A 587 13.32 -27.95 -21.22
C ARG A 587 12.08 -28.70 -20.73
N ARG A 588 11.41 -28.22 -19.67
CA ARG A 588 10.17 -28.82 -19.14
C ARG A 588 8.91 -28.35 -19.88
N LEU A 589 8.94 -27.16 -20.45
CA LEU A 589 7.84 -26.55 -21.21
C LEU A 589 8.02 -26.71 -22.73
N GLY A 590 9.21 -27.08 -23.20
CA GLY A 590 9.58 -27.26 -24.61
C GLY A 590 9.44 -28.69 -25.10
N THR A 591 8.22 -29.24 -25.05
CA THR A 591 7.77 -30.30 -25.98
C THR A 591 6.43 -29.90 -26.56
N VAL A 592 6.44 -28.81 -27.33
CA VAL A 592 5.37 -28.50 -28.28
C VAL A 592 6.06 -28.40 -29.64
N GLN A 593 5.99 -29.51 -30.38
CA GLN A 593 6.39 -29.59 -31.77
C GLN A 593 5.63 -28.55 -32.59
N THR A 594 6.32 -27.52 -33.06
CA THR A 594 5.90 -26.77 -34.25
C THR A 594 6.32 -27.59 -35.47
N GLY A 595 5.49 -28.57 -35.82
CA GLY A 595 5.66 -29.39 -37.02
C GLY A 595 4.68 -28.98 -38.11
N SER A 596 5.04 -28.00 -38.94
CA SER A 596 4.54 -27.86 -40.32
C SER A 596 5.28 -26.76 -41.07
N THR A 597 6.28 -27.15 -41.87
CA THR A 597 6.46 -26.74 -43.26
C THR A 597 7.50 -27.64 -43.93
N THR A 598 6.99 -28.64 -44.63
CA THR A 598 7.46 -29.17 -45.91
C THR A 598 8.84 -28.70 -46.43
N THR A 599 9.80 -29.61 -46.56
CA THR A 599 10.66 -29.73 -47.75
C THR A 599 11.18 -31.17 -47.88
N PHE A 600 11.18 -31.64 -49.13
CA PHE A 600 11.49 -32.98 -49.61
C PHE A 600 12.93 -33.42 -49.31
N HIS A 601 13.12 -34.68 -48.88
CA HIS A 601 13.94 -35.68 -49.61
C HIS A 601 13.93 -37.04 -48.88
N GLY A 602 13.05 -37.94 -49.31
CA GLY A 602 13.17 -39.37 -49.02
C GLY A 602 14.11 -40.02 -50.02
N GLY A 603 15.34 -40.28 -49.58
CA GLY A 603 16.31 -41.14 -50.25
C GLY A 603 16.19 -42.58 -49.75
N MET A 604 15.81 -43.45 -50.68
CA MET A 604 15.71 -44.91 -50.67
C MET A 604 16.81 -45.71 -49.93
N ARG A 605 16.43 -46.92 -49.47
CA ARG A 605 17.25 -48.15 -49.20
C ARG A 605 17.98 -48.17 -47.84
N ARG A 606 17.94 -49.23 -47.02
CA ARG A 606 17.60 -50.65 -47.15
C ARG A 606 16.88 -51.13 -45.89
#